data_AF-A0A081D7J9-F1
#
_entry.id   AF-A0A081D7J9-F1
#
_cell.length_a   1.000
_cell.length_b   1.000
_cell.length_c   1.000
_cell.angle_alpha   90.00
_cell.angle_beta   90.00
_cell.angle_gamma   90.00
#
_symmetry.space_group_name_H-M   'P 1'
#
loop_
_entity.id
_entity.type
_entity.pdbx_description
1 polymer ?
#
loop_
_entity_poly.entity_id
_entity_poly.type
_entity_poly.pdbx_seq_one_letter_code
_entity_poly.pdbx_strand_id
1 'polypeptide(L)'
;MIHPLNYNFVFSSGDDIFESSLGAKIVADYTRQIGAINFKSNLSTFQSYKSSNLSNFTWINSFGYTLWKNIGVGFEFGLRGNHQEAVNFAATQDPTGTFDFDNVDNDLQSYWLLGLNYKF
;
A
#
# COMPACT_ATOMS: atom_id res chain seq x y z
N MET A 1 3.73 -7.95 12.78
CA MET A 1 4.53 -7.17 13.75
C MET A 1 3.89 -5.81 14.00
N ILE A 2 4.17 -5.19 15.15
CA ILE A 2 3.69 -3.84 15.47
C ILE A 2 4.90 -3.00 15.86
N HIS A 3 5.09 -1.86 15.20
CA HIS A 3 6.10 -0.87 15.56
C HIS A 3 5.37 0.41 16.00
N PRO A 4 5.27 0.67 17.31
CA PRO A 4 4.48 1.78 17.85
C PRO A 4 5.13 3.17 17.61
N LEU A 5 6.41 3.19 17.23
CA LEU A 5 7.13 4.41 16.87
C LEU A 5 7.80 4.19 15.52
N ASN A 6 7.27 4.83 14.49
CA ASN A 6 7.82 4.83 13.13
C ASN A 6 7.73 6.26 12.57
N TYR A 7 8.82 6.72 11.97
CA TYR A 7 8.91 8.05 11.38
C TYR A 7 8.77 7.91 9.86
N ASN A 8 7.73 8.49 9.28
CA ASN A 8 7.59 8.56 7.83
C ASN A 8 8.17 9.89 7.35
N PHE A 9 9.34 9.82 6.70
CA PHE A 9 10.07 10.99 6.19
C PHE A 9 9.66 11.24 4.74
N VAL A 10 9.03 12.37 4.46
CA VAL A 10 8.73 12.81 3.09
C VAL A 10 9.86 13.75 2.64
N PHE A 11 10.64 13.34 1.64
CA PHE A 11 11.61 14.21 0.99
C PHE A 11 10.87 15.09 -0.03
N SER A 12 10.41 16.28 0.40
CA SER A 12 9.95 17.36 -0.49
C SER A 12 10.91 18.54 -0.36
N SER A 13 11.26 19.19 -1.48
CA SER A 13 12.16 20.35 -1.54
C SER A 13 11.45 21.66 -1.92
N GLY A 14 10.11 21.70 -1.85
CA GLY A 14 9.28 22.88 -2.10
C GLY A 14 8.19 23.00 -1.02
N ASP A 15 7.80 24.26 -0.73
CA ASP A 15 6.95 24.69 0.38
C ASP A 15 5.87 23.67 0.80
N ASP A 16 5.88 23.36 2.10
CA ASP A 16 5.44 22.12 2.72
C ASP A 16 3.94 21.81 2.59
N ILE A 17 3.57 20.91 1.68
CA ILE A 17 2.24 20.26 1.65
C ILE A 17 2.24 18.94 2.46
N PHE A 18 3.43 18.38 2.73
CA PHE A 18 3.58 17.07 3.38
C PHE A 18 4.42 17.19 4.66
N GLU A 19 3.76 17.23 5.82
CA GLU A 19 4.46 17.17 7.09
C GLU A 19 4.88 15.74 7.44
N SER A 20 6.18 15.56 7.72
CA SER A 20 6.66 14.34 8.36
C SER A 20 5.88 14.09 9.66
N SER A 21 5.45 12.84 9.86
CA SER A 21 4.66 12.47 11.04
C SER A 21 5.17 11.21 11.71
N LEU A 22 5.09 11.24 13.04
CA LEU A 22 5.25 10.07 13.87
C LEU A 22 3.95 9.27 13.84
N GLY A 23 4.09 7.96 13.75
CA GLY A 23 2.95 7.06 13.74
C GLY A 23 3.30 5.64 14.16
N ALA A 24 2.28 4.81 14.23
CA ALA A 24 2.42 3.37 14.39
C ALA A 24 2.42 2.69 13.03
N LYS A 25 3.39 1.82 12.77
CA LYS A 25 3.34 0.88 11.65
C LYS A 25 2.85 -0.47 12.14
N ILE A 26 1.74 -0.93 11.59
CA ILE A 26 1.15 -2.24 11.87
C ILE A 26 1.27 -3.08 10.62
N VAL A 27 1.80 -4.29 10.77
CA VAL A 27 1.88 -5.25 9.68
C VAL A 27 1.37 -6.59 10.16
N ALA A 28 0.44 -7.17 9.42
CA ALA A 28 -0.11 -8.50 9.66
C ALA A 28 0.14 -9.37 8.43
N ASP A 29 0.80 -10.50 8.66
CA ASP A 29 1.06 -11.51 7.65
C ASP A 29 0.29 -12.77 8.00
N TYR A 30 -0.42 -13.29 7.01
CA TYR A 30 -1.05 -14.59 7.07
C TYR A 30 -0.60 -15.40 5.87
N THR A 31 -0.02 -16.57 6.12
CA THR A 31 0.36 -17.50 5.05
C THR A 31 -0.23 -18.85 5.37
N ARG A 32 -0.96 -19.42 4.42
CA ARG A 32 -1.55 -20.75 4.55
C ARG A 32 -1.53 -21.47 3.22
N GLN A 33 -1.17 -22.73 3.26
CA GLN A 33 -1.37 -23.63 2.15
C GLN A 33 -2.79 -24.20 2.21
N ILE A 34 -3.57 -24.02 1.14
CA ILE A 34 -4.93 -24.53 0.97
C ILE A 34 -4.86 -25.58 -0.15
N GLY A 35 -4.64 -26.84 0.24
CA GLY A 35 -4.37 -27.92 -0.71
C GLY A 35 -3.09 -27.66 -1.51
N ALA A 36 -3.20 -27.48 -2.82
CA ALA A 36 -2.08 -27.19 -3.71
C ALA A 36 -1.87 -25.68 -3.97
N ILE A 37 -2.75 -24.83 -3.42
CA ILE A 37 -2.66 -23.37 -3.56
C ILE A 37 -1.96 -22.80 -2.32
N ASN A 38 -0.94 -21.99 -2.55
CA ASN A 38 -0.30 -21.17 -1.53
C ASN A 38 -1.04 -19.84 -1.45
N PHE A 39 -1.69 -19.59 -0.32
CA PHE A 39 -2.36 -18.32 -0.04
C PHE A 39 -1.52 -17.48 0.92
N LYS A 40 -1.31 -16.22 0.58
CA LYS A 40 -0.68 -15.23 1.43
C LYS A 40 -1.54 -13.97 1.48
N SER A 41 -1.78 -13.44 2.66
CA SER A 41 -2.42 -12.16 2.87
C SER A 41 -1.49 -11.27 3.70
N ASN A 42 -1.13 -10.11 3.18
CA ASN A 42 -0.27 -9.14 3.83
C ASN A 42 -1.04 -7.83 3.98
N LEU A 43 -1.27 -7.42 5.20
CA LEU A 43 -1.82 -6.10 5.54
C LEU A 43 -0.70 -5.27 6.15
N SER A 44 -0.44 -4.09 5.58
CA SER A 44 0.48 -3.11 6.13
C SER A 44 -0.23 -1.77 6.22
N THR A 45 -0.28 -1.18 7.41
CA THR A 45 -0.86 0.14 7.63
C THR A 45 0.08 1.00 8.46
N PHE A 46 0.12 2.28 8.13
CA PHE A 46 0.76 3.32 8.92
C PHE A 46 -0.32 4.24 9.44
N GLN A 47 -0.44 4.33 10.76
CA GLN A 47 -1.37 5.23 11.43
C GLN A 47 -0.57 6.41 11.97
N SER A 48 -0.78 7.60 11.41
CA SER A 48 -0.15 8.82 11.93
C SER A 48 -0.83 9.27 13.23
N TYR A 49 -0.06 9.78 14.18
CA TYR A 49 -0.57 10.38 15.42
C TYR A 49 -0.98 11.85 15.23
N LYS A 50 -0.63 12.48 14.10
CA LYS A 50 -1.01 13.87 13.80
C LYS A 50 -2.39 13.96 13.17
N SER A 51 -2.65 13.15 12.14
CA SER A 51 -3.91 13.21 11.38
C SER A 51 -4.15 11.92 10.61
N SER A 52 -5.41 11.55 10.43
CA SER A 52 -5.80 10.42 9.58
C SER A 52 -5.43 10.60 8.11
N ASN A 53 -5.27 11.85 7.64
CA ASN A 53 -4.86 12.14 6.26
C ASN A 53 -3.42 11.71 5.97
N LEU A 54 -2.59 11.57 7.01
CA LEU A 54 -1.22 11.08 6.91
C LEU A 54 -1.11 9.57 7.12
N SER A 55 -2.24 8.91 7.42
CA SER A 55 -2.31 7.46 7.50
C SER A 55 -2.42 6.84 6.12
N ASN A 56 -1.87 5.63 5.97
CA ASN A 56 -1.97 4.86 4.74
C ASN A 56 -2.13 3.38 5.07
N PHE A 57 -2.72 2.63 4.14
CA PHE A 57 -2.77 1.18 4.23
C PHE A 57 -2.58 0.53 2.87
N THR A 58 -2.10 -0.70 2.90
CA THR A 58 -1.94 -1.59 1.75
C THR A 58 -2.31 -2.99 2.20
N TRP A 59 -3.23 -3.62 1.47
CA TRP A 59 -3.67 -4.99 1.73
C TRP A 59 -3.53 -5.82 0.46
N ILE A 60 -2.66 -6.82 0.49
CA ILE A 60 -2.33 -7.67 -0.65
C ILE A 60 -2.75 -9.10 -0.33
N ASN A 61 -3.48 -9.70 -1.25
CA ASN A 61 -3.85 -11.11 -1.22
C ASN A 61 -3.23 -11.81 -2.43
N SER A 62 -2.31 -12.72 -2.18
CA SER A 62 -1.56 -13.47 -3.18
C SER A 62 -1.98 -14.94 -3.16
N PHE A 63 -2.19 -15.50 -4.34
CA PHE A 63 -2.50 -16.90 -4.60
C PHE A 63 -1.43 -17.45 -5.54
N GLY A 64 -0.72 -18.49 -5.13
CA GLY A 64 0.29 -19.16 -5.95
C GLY A 64 -0.06 -20.62 -6.16
N TYR A 65 0.05 -21.11 -7.38
CA TYR A 65 -0.12 -22.53 -7.70
C TYR A 65 1.07 -23.04 -8.52
N THR A 66 1.62 -24.18 -8.11
CA THR A 66 2.70 -24.83 -8.85
C THR A 66 2.11 -25.74 -9.92
N LEU A 67 2.31 -25.39 -11.19
CA LEU A 67 1.80 -26.12 -12.35
C LEU A 67 2.61 -27.40 -12.60
N TRP A 68 3.93 -27.25 -12.75
CA TRP A 68 4.81 -28.38 -13.07
C TRP A 68 6.23 -28.15 -12.58
N LYS A 69 6.76 -29.12 -11.82
CA LYS A 69 8.07 -29.05 -11.15
C LYS A 69 8.19 -27.75 -10.35
N ASN A 70 8.88 -26.77 -10.92
CA ASN A 70 9.24 -25.50 -10.31
C ASN A 70 8.54 -24.31 -10.96
N ILE A 71 7.77 -24.53 -12.04
CA ILE A 71 7.00 -23.48 -12.72
C ILE A 71 5.63 -23.37 -12.03
N GLY A 72 5.28 -22.16 -11.63
CA GLY A 72 3.99 -21.81 -11.07
C GLY A 72 3.36 -20.59 -11.74
N VAL A 73 2.09 -20.39 -11.40
CA VAL A 73 1.34 -19.17 -11.66
C VAL A 73 1.02 -18.50 -10.33
N GLY A 74 1.08 -17.18 -10.33
CA GLY A 74 0.70 -16.33 -9.22
C GLY A 74 -0.38 -15.35 -9.65
N PHE A 75 -1.38 -15.18 -8.82
CA PHE A 75 -2.35 -14.10 -8.90
C PHE A 75 -2.27 -13.27 -7.62
N GLU A 76 -2.17 -11.97 -7.73
CA GLU A 76 -2.17 -11.05 -6.60
C GLU A 76 -3.25 -10.00 -6.79
N PHE A 77 -3.95 -9.68 -5.71
CA PHE A 77 -4.91 -8.59 -5.64
C PHE A 77 -4.54 -7.67 -4.50
N GLY A 78 -4.31 -6.39 -4.81
CA GLY A 78 -3.90 -5.36 -3.88
C GLY A 78 -4.94 -4.26 -3.75
N LEU A 79 -5.18 -3.84 -2.52
CA LEU A 79 -5.94 -2.64 -2.16
C LEU A 79 -5.01 -1.67 -1.46
N ARG A 80 -5.11 -0.38 -1.78
CA ARG A 80 -4.28 0.67 -1.19
C ARG A 80 -5.09 1.93 -0.97
N GLY A 81 -4.91 2.56 0.19
CA GLY A 81 -5.45 3.87 0.49
C GLY A 81 -4.35 4.77 1.02
N ASN A 82 -4.19 5.94 0.42
CA ASN A 82 -3.19 6.92 0.81
C ASN A 82 -3.59 8.32 0.31
N HIS A 83 -4.08 9.15 1.23
CA HIS A 83 -4.61 10.47 0.90
C HIS A 83 -3.51 11.40 0.35
N GLN A 84 -2.29 11.29 0.87
CA GLN A 84 -1.14 12.08 0.39
C GLN A 84 -0.81 11.79 -1.07
N GLU A 85 -0.93 10.53 -1.47
CA GLU A 85 -0.71 10.11 -2.85
C GLU A 85 -1.82 10.60 -3.78
N ALA A 86 -3.08 10.61 -3.31
CA ALA A 86 -4.20 11.18 -4.05
C ALA A 86 -4.05 12.69 -4.28
N VAL A 87 -3.70 13.47 -3.24
CA VAL A 87 -3.45 14.92 -3.35
C VAL A 87 -2.29 15.19 -4.31
N ASN A 88 -1.19 14.46 -4.18
CA ASN A 88 -0.04 14.60 -5.08
C ASN A 88 -0.40 14.26 -6.52
N PHE A 89 -1.18 13.19 -6.75
CA PHE A 89 -1.63 12.82 -8.09
C PHE A 89 -2.52 13.92 -8.71
N ALA A 90 -3.49 14.44 -7.96
CA ALA A 90 -4.37 15.53 -8.43
C ALA A 90 -3.57 16.78 -8.81
N ALA A 91 -2.62 17.20 -7.95
CA ALA A 91 -1.74 18.33 -8.20
C ALA A 91 -0.84 18.14 -9.43
N THR A 92 -0.41 16.91 -9.74
CA THR A 92 0.37 16.63 -10.96
C THR A 92 -0.48 16.62 -12.24
N GLN A 93 -1.77 16.29 -12.15
CA GLN A 93 -2.68 16.26 -13.30
C GLN A 93 -3.15 17.66 -13.69
N ASP A 94 -3.33 18.56 -12.72
CA ASP A 94 -3.64 19.97 -12.95
C ASP A 94 -2.74 20.88 -12.09
N PRO A 95 -1.61 21.36 -12.63
CA PRO A 95 -0.69 22.20 -11.87
C PRO A 95 -1.25 23.59 -11.51
N THR A 96 -2.41 23.96 -12.06
CA THR A 96 -3.05 25.27 -11.83
C THR A 96 -4.18 25.22 -10.80
N GLY A 97 -4.63 24.01 -10.44
CA GLY A 97 -5.61 23.80 -9.38
C GLY A 97 -4.99 23.92 -7.99
N THR A 98 -5.81 24.30 -7.02
CA THR A 98 -5.45 24.22 -5.59
C THR A 98 -5.94 22.87 -5.08
N PHE A 99 -5.03 21.95 -4.76
CA PHE A 99 -5.36 20.62 -4.25
C PHE A 99 -4.82 20.44 -2.84
N ASP A 100 -5.70 20.05 -1.91
CA ASP A 100 -5.41 19.81 -0.50
C ASP A 100 -6.23 18.62 0.03
N PHE A 101 -6.07 18.32 1.32
CA PHE A 101 -6.78 17.21 1.96
C PHE A 101 -8.29 17.46 2.17
N ASP A 102 -8.79 18.68 1.93
CA ASP A 102 -10.20 19.02 2.08
C ASP A 102 -10.95 18.93 0.74
N ASN A 103 -10.23 19.00 -0.38
CA ASN A 103 -10.81 19.03 -1.73
C ASN A 103 -10.44 17.85 -2.63
N VAL A 104 -9.54 16.97 -2.19
CA VAL A 104 -9.22 15.70 -2.86
C VAL A 104 -9.76 14.56 -2.02
N ASP A 105 -10.48 13.62 -2.64
CA ASP A 105 -10.94 12.43 -1.95
C ASP A 105 -9.82 11.36 -1.91
N ASN A 106 -9.70 10.67 -0.78
CA ASN A 106 -8.82 9.50 -0.64
C ASN A 106 -9.50 8.24 -1.18
N ASP A 107 -9.58 8.16 -2.50
CA ASP A 107 -10.19 7.01 -3.17
C ASP A 107 -9.38 5.73 -2.97
N LEU A 108 -10.10 4.62 -2.77
CA LEU A 108 -9.51 3.30 -2.67
C LEU A 108 -8.92 2.88 -4.02
N GLN A 109 -7.61 2.69 -4.06
CA GLN A 109 -6.93 2.18 -5.23
C GLN A 109 -6.89 0.65 -5.18
N SER A 110 -7.21 0.00 -6.30
CA SER A 110 -7.10 -1.45 -6.43
C SER A 110 -6.24 -1.82 -7.64
N TYR A 111 -5.47 -2.88 -7.50
CA TYR A 111 -4.66 -3.42 -8.58
C TYR A 111 -4.64 -4.94 -8.50
N TRP A 112 -4.33 -5.56 -9.62
CA TRP A 112 -4.12 -7.00 -9.68
C TRP A 112 -2.92 -7.31 -10.56
N LEU A 113 -2.25 -8.41 -10.24
CA LEU A 113 -1.10 -8.91 -10.98
C LEU A 113 -1.35 -10.38 -11.26
N LEU A 114 -1.12 -10.79 -12.51
CA LEU A 114 -1.05 -12.19 -12.90
C LEU A 114 0.34 -12.45 -13.48
N GLY A 115 1.04 -13.44 -12.94
CA GLY A 115 2.42 -13.70 -13.30
C GLY A 115 2.78 -15.18 -13.28
N LEU A 116 3.88 -15.51 -13.96
CA LEU A 116 4.53 -16.82 -13.86
C LEU A 116 5.68 -16.71 -12.85
N ASN A 117 5.84 -17.72 -12.01
CA ASN A 117 6.94 -17.79 -11.05
C ASN A 117 7.74 -19.09 -11.23
N TYR A 118 9.05 -19.01 -11.08
CA TYR A 118 9.94 -20.17 -11.11
C TYR A 118 10.67 -20.30 -9.78
N LYS A 119 10.56 -21.48 -9.16
CA LYS A 119 11.27 -21.81 -7.92
C LYS A 119 12.61 -22.46 -8.26
N PHE A 120 13.73 -21.77 -8.01
CA PHE A 120 15.06 -22.35 -8.19
C PHE A 120 15.34 -23.44 -7.15
#